data_AF-X0QM45-F1
#
_entry.id   AF-X0QM45-F1
#
_cell.length_a   1.000
_cell.length_b   1.000
_cell.length_c   1.000
_cell.angle_alpha   90.00
_cell.angle_beta   90.00
_cell.angle_gamma   90.00
#
_symmetry.space_group_name_H-M   'P 1'
#
loop_
_entity.id
_entity.type
_entity.pdbx_description
1 polymer ?
#
loop_
_entity_poly.entity_id
_entity_poly.type
_entity_poly.pdbx_seq_one_letter_code
_entity_poly.pdbx_strand_id
1 'polypeptide(L)'
;MNHSVVGGITALDRDDDGNIDHLYYADLGGSVYRADLNSGATNTSLVKRVVRVLDASSGQTLPYRFYERPIVSFYTSPYQEIFASVTVASGDRSTPLSMLRDTDNPNYLFNIFDYDIAQSSIFSYTNDKLISKDKTVNDLVSLPFKQNNALKNLTSRKAVLQTIAKGAYNDTKKRYVYDYAGWRYPLTYFDGYSGVEGVKSVGEPLAYGNRLFTTVYSPEMVYDQTNNCSARVVGGSERQVYCMPYGVCDDIESLDGTAGYTRAGKGIQELTLGAYSKDQRNVKMLIGPQSLADQVKIANRNNNNVGSGGLNQTDEAGLQVTNNTIVNDGTTGSGGKSDNVVATNGKATSDSNLGYEKYKFIPKRWYELYEEEK
;
A
#
# COMPACT_ATOMS: atom_id res chain seq x y z
N MET A 1 -3.36 16.33 -19.92
CA MET A 1 -3.51 14.86 -20.03
C MET A 1 -4.08 14.37 -18.72
N ASN A 2 -5.22 13.67 -18.74
CA ASN A 2 -5.94 13.28 -17.51
C ASN A 2 -5.74 11.81 -17.11
N HIS A 3 -5.33 10.95 -18.06
CA HIS A 3 -5.29 9.48 -17.88
C HIS A 3 -3.96 8.86 -18.35
N SER A 4 -2.83 9.52 -18.05
CA SER A 4 -1.51 8.98 -18.41
C SER A 4 -1.17 7.77 -17.55
N VAL A 5 -0.70 6.69 -18.18
CA VAL A 5 -0.15 5.52 -17.49
C VAL A 5 1.36 5.70 -17.39
N VAL A 6 1.88 5.85 -16.18
CA VAL A 6 3.31 6.12 -15.93
C VAL A 6 3.99 5.06 -15.07
N GLY A 7 3.21 4.30 -14.29
CA GLY A 7 3.70 3.19 -13.50
C GLY A 7 3.87 1.92 -14.33
N GLY A 8 4.49 0.90 -13.73
CA GLY A 8 4.61 -0.41 -14.35
C GLY A 8 3.26 -1.11 -14.52
N ILE A 9 3.25 -2.13 -15.37
CA ILE A 9 2.08 -2.99 -15.62
C ILE A 9 2.33 -4.33 -14.91
N THR A 10 1.31 -4.85 -14.22
CA THR A 10 1.36 -6.21 -13.65
C THR A 10 0.77 -7.19 -14.65
N ALA A 11 1.60 -8.12 -15.11
CA ALA A 11 1.21 -9.21 -15.99
C ALA A 11 0.97 -10.49 -15.18
N LEU A 12 -0.09 -11.21 -15.51
CA LEU A 12 -0.47 -12.46 -14.86
C LEU A 12 -0.76 -13.52 -15.93
N ASP A 13 -0.05 -14.63 -15.80
CA ASP A 13 -0.36 -15.92 -16.41
C ASP A 13 -1.10 -16.72 -15.34
N ARG A 14 -2.37 -17.04 -15.59
CA ARG A 14 -3.24 -17.60 -14.54
C ARG A 14 -3.12 -19.12 -14.46
N ASP A 15 -2.82 -19.79 -15.57
CA ASP A 15 -2.77 -21.25 -15.67
C ASP A 15 -1.37 -21.81 -15.93
N ASP A 16 -0.34 -20.96 -15.90
CA ASP A 16 1.09 -21.29 -16.02
C ASP A 16 1.40 -21.96 -17.36
N ASP A 17 0.73 -21.51 -18.43
CA ASP A 17 0.91 -22.03 -19.79
C ASP A 17 2.00 -21.27 -20.59
N GLY A 18 2.56 -20.20 -19.99
CA GLY A 18 3.57 -19.33 -20.59
C GLY A 18 3.00 -18.12 -21.32
N ASN A 19 1.68 -17.96 -21.36
CA ASN A 19 1.00 -16.82 -21.98
C ASN A 19 0.37 -15.90 -20.91
N ILE A 20 0.43 -14.60 -21.16
CA ILE A 20 -0.16 -13.62 -20.25
C ILE A 20 -1.65 -13.44 -20.53
N ASP A 21 -2.47 -13.77 -19.53
CA ASP A 21 -3.93 -13.66 -19.58
C ASP A 21 -4.46 -12.29 -19.17
N HIS A 22 -3.83 -11.69 -18.14
CA HIS A 22 -4.34 -10.47 -17.52
C HIS A 22 -3.25 -9.44 -17.32
N LEU A 23 -3.57 -8.19 -17.63
CA LEU A 23 -2.73 -7.03 -17.32
C LEU A 23 -3.47 -6.10 -16.37
N TYR A 24 -2.84 -5.69 -15.27
CA TYR A 24 -3.30 -4.60 -14.42
C TYR A 24 -2.42 -3.37 -14.59
N TYR A 25 -3.06 -2.22 -14.76
CA TYR A 25 -2.38 -0.92 -14.82
C TYR A 25 -3.24 0.16 -14.18
N ALA A 26 -2.60 1.25 -13.77
CA ALA A 26 -3.25 2.40 -13.16
C ALA A 26 -2.78 3.69 -13.82
N ASP A 27 -3.62 4.71 -13.78
CA ASP A 27 -3.33 6.00 -14.40
C ASP A 27 -3.22 7.15 -13.39
N LEU A 28 -2.70 8.28 -13.87
CA LEU A 28 -2.64 9.53 -13.10
C LEU A 28 -4.02 10.20 -12.91
N GLY A 29 -5.06 9.67 -13.55
CA GLY A 29 -6.46 10.10 -13.37
C GLY A 29 -7.11 9.45 -12.15
N GLY A 30 -6.48 8.43 -11.56
CA GLY A 30 -6.98 7.67 -10.43
C GLY A 30 -7.92 6.53 -10.81
N SER A 31 -7.72 5.97 -12.00
CA SER A 31 -8.39 4.74 -12.42
C SER A 31 -7.42 3.56 -12.42
N VAL A 32 -7.95 2.38 -12.08
CA VAL A 32 -7.26 1.10 -12.19
C VAL A 32 -8.01 0.25 -13.20
N TYR A 33 -7.26 -0.39 -14.09
CA TYR A 33 -7.79 -1.17 -15.19
C TYR A 33 -7.23 -2.59 -15.16
N ARG A 34 -8.05 -3.53 -15.63
CA ARG A 34 -7.67 -4.88 -16.00
C ARG A 34 -7.91 -5.07 -17.50
N ALA A 35 -6.91 -5.49 -18.25
CA ALA A 35 -7.09 -6.00 -19.60
C ALA A 35 -7.11 -7.53 -19.57
N ASP A 36 -8.12 -8.12 -20.21
CA ASP A 36 -8.22 -9.58 -20.39
C ASP A 36 -7.76 -9.92 -21.81
N LEU A 37 -6.82 -10.84 -21.94
CA LEU A 37 -6.19 -11.25 -23.19
C LEU A 37 -6.61 -12.68 -23.53
N ASN A 38 -7.07 -12.92 -24.75
CA ASN A 38 -7.27 -14.29 -25.27
C ASN A 38 -5.91 -14.86 -25.71
N SER A 39 -4.91 -14.79 -24.82
CA SER A 39 -3.57 -15.28 -25.10
C SER A 39 -3.62 -16.80 -25.34
N GLY A 40 -2.84 -17.30 -26.31
CA GLY A 40 -2.89 -18.70 -26.72
C GLY A 40 -4.12 -19.12 -27.56
N ALA A 41 -5.17 -18.29 -27.70
CA ALA A 41 -6.37 -18.65 -28.46
C ALA A 41 -6.24 -18.39 -29.97
N THR A 42 -6.53 -19.39 -30.80
CA THR A 42 -6.54 -19.25 -32.27
C THR A 42 -7.77 -18.51 -32.78
N ASN A 43 -7.61 -17.66 -33.80
CA ASN A 43 -8.70 -16.96 -34.51
C ASN A 43 -9.57 -16.04 -33.62
N THR A 44 -9.00 -15.47 -32.55
CA THR A 44 -9.68 -14.46 -31.72
C THR A 44 -8.86 -13.18 -31.61
N SER A 45 -9.51 -12.05 -31.31
CA SER A 45 -8.79 -10.81 -30.97
C SER A 45 -7.95 -11.03 -29.73
N LEU A 46 -6.67 -10.63 -29.77
CA LEU A 46 -5.76 -10.74 -28.63
C LEU A 46 -6.35 -10.08 -27.38
N VAL A 47 -6.82 -8.84 -27.50
CA VAL A 47 -7.51 -8.16 -26.39
C VAL A 47 -8.98 -8.56 -26.41
N LYS A 48 -9.43 -9.25 -25.36
CA LYS A 48 -10.85 -9.59 -25.15
C LYS A 48 -11.62 -8.34 -24.72
N ARG A 49 -11.10 -7.64 -23.71
CA ARG A 49 -11.69 -6.41 -23.15
C ARG A 49 -10.71 -5.69 -22.25
N VAL A 50 -11.01 -4.42 -22.00
CA VAL A 50 -10.43 -3.63 -20.91
C VAL A 50 -11.57 -3.26 -19.96
N VAL A 51 -11.38 -3.55 -18.67
CA VAL A 51 -12.34 -3.31 -17.60
C VAL A 51 -11.71 -2.29 -16.66
N ARG A 52 -12.38 -1.17 -16.41
CA ARG A 52 -12.01 -0.31 -15.29
C ARG A 52 -12.49 -0.98 -14.01
N VAL A 53 -11.56 -1.45 -13.19
CA VAL A 53 -11.89 -2.15 -11.94
C VAL A 53 -12.14 -1.16 -10.80
N LEU A 54 -11.50 0.03 -10.86
CA LEU A 54 -11.70 1.12 -9.91
C LEU A 54 -11.65 2.47 -10.61
N ASP A 55 -12.56 3.37 -10.25
CA ASP A 55 -12.51 4.82 -10.43
C ASP A 55 -12.39 5.47 -9.04
N ALA A 56 -11.15 5.69 -8.59
CA ALA A 56 -10.88 6.26 -7.27
C ALA A 56 -11.19 7.76 -7.23
N SER A 57 -11.08 8.44 -8.38
CA SER A 57 -11.23 9.89 -8.49
C SER A 57 -12.64 10.33 -8.89
N SER A 58 -13.62 9.41 -8.87
CA SER A 58 -14.99 9.73 -9.24
C SER A 58 -15.53 10.88 -8.40
N GLY A 59 -15.88 12.00 -9.03
CA GLY A 59 -16.35 13.21 -8.36
C GLY A 59 -15.29 14.01 -7.60
N GLN A 60 -13.99 13.69 -7.76
CA GLN A 60 -12.90 14.41 -7.11
C GLN A 60 -12.38 15.55 -7.98
N THR A 61 -12.16 16.73 -7.38
CA THR A 61 -11.53 17.88 -8.04
C THR A 61 -10.04 17.65 -8.28
N LEU A 62 -9.37 17.01 -7.31
CA LEU A 62 -7.99 16.55 -7.46
C LEU A 62 -7.99 15.04 -7.67
N PRO A 63 -7.48 14.52 -8.81
CA PRO A 63 -7.39 13.08 -9.02
C PRO A 63 -6.37 12.45 -8.08
N TYR A 64 -6.62 11.20 -7.70
CA TYR A 64 -5.63 10.35 -7.04
C TYR A 64 -4.62 9.87 -8.08
N ARG A 65 -3.38 10.36 -8.01
CA ARG A 65 -2.35 10.02 -8.99
C ARG A 65 -1.64 8.73 -8.62
N PHE A 66 -1.68 7.72 -9.48
CA PHE A 66 -0.97 6.46 -9.30
C PHE A 66 0.31 6.44 -10.15
N TYR A 67 1.47 6.48 -9.49
CA TYR A 67 2.78 6.40 -10.15
C TYR A 67 3.40 5.00 -10.11
N GLU A 68 2.93 4.13 -9.23
CA GLU A 68 3.48 2.78 -9.04
C GLU A 68 2.70 1.73 -9.82
N ARG A 69 3.36 0.60 -10.06
CA ARG A 69 2.71 -0.61 -10.57
C ARG A 69 1.65 -1.11 -9.58
N PRO A 70 0.43 -1.48 -10.04
CA PRO A 70 -0.54 -2.17 -9.18
C PRO A 70 0.01 -3.50 -8.68
N ILE A 71 0.00 -3.74 -7.37
CA ILE A 71 0.48 -5.00 -6.79
C ILE A 71 -0.68 -5.97 -6.66
N VAL A 72 -0.58 -7.13 -7.31
CA VAL A 72 -1.62 -8.15 -7.30
C VAL A 72 -1.16 -9.34 -6.47
N SER A 73 -2.01 -9.78 -5.54
CA SER A 73 -1.81 -11.00 -4.75
C SER A 73 -3.13 -11.75 -4.61
N PHE A 74 -3.10 -13.07 -4.42
CA PHE A 74 -4.29 -13.91 -4.44
C PHE A 74 -4.62 -14.46 -3.06
N TYR A 75 -5.92 -14.49 -2.73
CA TYR A 75 -6.42 -15.00 -1.46
C TYR A 75 -7.72 -15.79 -1.68
N THR A 76 -8.09 -16.56 -0.67
CA THR A 76 -9.37 -17.29 -0.64
C THR A 76 -10.31 -16.60 0.34
N SER A 77 -11.53 -16.32 -0.09
CA SER A 77 -12.57 -15.74 0.74
C SER A 77 -13.12 -16.74 1.77
N PRO A 78 -13.88 -16.30 2.79
CA PRO A 78 -14.59 -17.19 3.70
C PRO A 78 -15.59 -18.13 3.00
N TYR A 79 -15.97 -17.81 1.76
CA TYR A 79 -16.88 -18.61 0.93
C TYR A 79 -16.12 -19.50 -0.09
N GLN A 80 -14.81 -19.70 0.09
CA GLN A 80 -13.94 -20.54 -0.74
C GLN A 80 -13.74 -20.03 -2.18
N GLU A 81 -14.06 -18.77 -2.47
CA GLU A 81 -13.75 -18.16 -3.76
C GLU A 81 -12.33 -17.57 -3.73
N ILE A 82 -11.54 -17.88 -4.76
CA ILE A 82 -10.25 -17.21 -4.97
C ILE A 82 -10.52 -15.82 -5.56
N PHE A 83 -9.74 -14.83 -5.16
CA PHE A 83 -9.81 -13.48 -5.71
C PHE A 83 -8.43 -12.83 -5.74
N ALA A 84 -8.26 -11.88 -6.65
CA ALA A 84 -7.10 -11.00 -6.65
C ALA A 84 -7.36 -9.80 -5.73
N SER A 85 -6.41 -9.56 -4.84
CA SER A 85 -6.28 -8.33 -4.09
C SER A 85 -5.30 -7.43 -4.84
N VAL A 86 -5.83 -6.37 -5.45
CA VAL A 86 -5.11 -5.41 -6.29
C VAL A 86 -4.84 -4.16 -5.46
N THR A 87 -3.59 -3.85 -5.20
CA THR A 87 -3.18 -2.70 -4.38
C THR A 87 -2.63 -1.58 -5.26
N VAL A 88 -3.11 -0.37 -5.05
CA VAL A 88 -2.54 0.86 -5.60
C VAL A 88 -2.51 1.93 -4.51
N ALA A 89 -1.54 2.84 -4.57
CA ALA A 89 -1.41 3.90 -3.58
C ALA A 89 -1.21 5.24 -4.28
N SER A 90 -1.95 6.26 -3.85
CA SER A 90 -1.85 7.58 -4.46
C SER A 90 -0.70 8.38 -3.86
N GLY A 91 -0.03 9.15 -4.71
CA GLY A 91 1.02 10.05 -4.28
C GLY A 91 1.62 10.80 -5.46
N ASP A 92 1.64 12.13 -5.39
CA ASP A 92 2.19 12.91 -6.49
C ASP A 92 3.72 12.97 -6.45
N ARG A 93 4.38 12.11 -7.25
CA ARG A 93 5.85 12.11 -7.40
C ARG A 93 6.38 13.35 -8.12
N SER A 94 5.59 14.01 -8.96
CA SER A 94 6.04 15.20 -9.69
C SER A 94 6.09 16.44 -8.80
N THR A 95 5.31 16.45 -7.71
CA THR A 95 5.30 17.53 -6.73
C THR A 95 5.38 16.95 -5.30
N PRO A 96 6.53 16.35 -4.93
CA PRO A 96 6.64 15.64 -3.65
C PRO A 96 6.48 16.57 -2.44
N LEU A 97 6.74 17.87 -2.58
CA LEU A 97 6.52 18.88 -1.54
C LEU A 97 5.09 19.46 -1.51
N SER A 98 4.22 19.08 -2.45
CA SER A 98 2.85 19.58 -2.52
C SER A 98 2.04 19.17 -1.29
N MET A 99 1.37 20.17 -0.71
CA MET A 99 0.43 20.06 0.40
C MET A 99 -1.03 20.26 -0.06
N LEU A 100 -1.33 20.09 -1.35
CA LEU A 100 -2.70 20.27 -1.88
C LEU A 100 -3.73 19.25 -1.34
N ARG A 101 -3.28 18.24 -0.62
CA ARG A 101 -4.11 17.21 0.03
C ARG A 101 -3.93 17.30 1.54
N ASP A 102 -4.97 17.77 2.21
CA ASP A 102 -5.07 17.89 3.67
C ASP A 102 -5.65 16.60 4.29
N THR A 103 -6.05 16.65 5.57
CA THR A 103 -6.64 15.50 6.26
C THR A 103 -8.08 15.16 5.83
N ASP A 104 -8.79 16.10 5.20
CA ASP A 104 -10.15 15.90 4.70
C ASP A 104 -10.15 15.27 3.30
N ASN A 105 -9.13 15.57 2.50
CA ASN A 105 -8.88 15.00 1.17
C ASN A 105 -7.47 14.41 1.02
N PRO A 106 -7.08 13.44 1.87
CA PRO A 106 -5.71 12.92 1.92
C PRO A 106 -5.40 12.06 0.70
N ASN A 107 -4.13 11.66 0.54
CA ASN A 107 -3.82 10.52 -0.31
C ASN A 107 -4.34 9.23 0.34
N TYR A 108 -4.45 8.16 -0.44
CA TYR A 108 -4.95 6.88 0.03
C TYR A 108 -4.10 5.71 -0.47
N LEU A 109 -4.01 4.70 0.37
CA LEU A 109 -3.76 3.33 -0.05
C LEU A 109 -5.11 2.68 -0.38
N PHE A 110 -5.24 2.14 -1.59
CA PHE A 110 -6.42 1.41 -2.04
C PHE A 110 -6.07 -0.06 -2.24
N ASN A 111 -6.99 -0.93 -1.86
CA ASN A 111 -6.94 -2.34 -2.16
C ASN A 111 -8.30 -2.79 -2.69
N ILE A 112 -8.31 -3.45 -3.84
CA ILE A 112 -9.51 -3.81 -4.58
C ILE A 112 -9.58 -5.33 -4.64
N PHE A 113 -10.74 -5.89 -4.34
CA PHE A 113 -11.03 -7.31 -4.48
C PHE A 113 -11.62 -7.57 -5.87
N ASP A 114 -10.77 -8.07 -6.75
CA ASP A 114 -11.17 -8.56 -8.05
C ASP A 114 -11.49 -10.06 -7.96
N TYR A 115 -12.78 -10.35 -7.79
CA TYR A 115 -13.28 -11.72 -7.72
C TYR A 115 -13.48 -12.31 -9.12
N ASP A 116 -13.52 -11.51 -10.19
CA ASP A 116 -13.78 -11.99 -11.54
C ASP A 116 -12.61 -12.78 -12.13
N ILE A 117 -11.37 -12.38 -11.83
CA ILE A 117 -10.16 -12.97 -12.44
C ILE A 117 -10.01 -14.47 -12.20
N ALA A 118 -10.43 -14.96 -11.04
CA ALA A 118 -10.33 -16.36 -10.68
C ALA A 118 -11.49 -17.21 -11.24
N GLN A 119 -12.45 -16.61 -11.93
CA GLN A 119 -13.55 -17.36 -12.53
C GLN A 119 -13.04 -18.13 -13.75
N SER A 120 -13.26 -19.44 -13.77
CA SER A 120 -12.90 -20.31 -14.90
C SER A 120 -13.51 -19.82 -16.22
N SER A 121 -14.72 -19.26 -16.15
CA SER A 121 -15.50 -18.77 -17.28
C SER A 121 -15.24 -17.30 -17.66
N ILE A 122 -14.26 -16.61 -17.06
CA ILE A 122 -14.01 -15.17 -17.26
C ILE A 122 -13.95 -14.74 -18.73
N PHE A 123 -13.35 -15.55 -19.61
CA PHE A 123 -13.22 -15.26 -21.05
C PHE A 123 -14.52 -15.45 -21.84
N SER A 124 -15.47 -16.22 -21.30
CA SER A 124 -16.82 -16.38 -21.86
C SER A 124 -17.79 -15.29 -21.39
N TYR A 125 -17.47 -14.58 -20.30
CA TYR A 125 -18.35 -13.56 -19.74
C TYR A 125 -18.52 -12.34 -20.65
N THR A 126 -19.77 -11.87 -20.75
CA THR A 126 -20.10 -10.52 -21.19
C THR A 126 -19.84 -9.53 -20.04
N ASN A 127 -19.68 -8.25 -20.37
CA ASN A 127 -19.27 -7.22 -19.40
C ASN A 127 -20.27 -7.01 -18.24
N ASP A 128 -21.54 -7.39 -18.40
CA ASP A 128 -22.59 -7.33 -17.36
C ASP A 128 -22.47 -8.43 -16.30
N LYS A 129 -21.77 -9.54 -16.61
CA LYS A 129 -21.53 -10.64 -15.65
C LYS A 129 -20.44 -10.32 -14.65
N LEU A 130 -19.53 -9.40 -14.99
CA LEU A 130 -18.48 -8.93 -14.10
C LEU A 130 -19.08 -8.31 -12.83
N ILE A 131 -18.43 -8.54 -11.69
CA ILE A 131 -18.77 -7.93 -10.40
C ILE A 131 -17.72 -6.92 -9.94
N SER A 132 -16.49 -7.02 -10.44
CA SER A 132 -15.36 -6.14 -10.15
C SER A 132 -15.15 -5.15 -11.31
N LYS A 133 -16.21 -4.41 -11.65
CA LYS A 133 -16.25 -3.41 -12.72
C LYS A 133 -16.81 -2.09 -12.19
N ASP A 134 -16.18 -0.99 -12.60
CA ASP A 134 -16.57 0.40 -12.31
C ASP A 134 -16.83 0.65 -10.81
N LYS A 135 -15.98 0.06 -9.94
CA LYS A 135 -16.03 0.33 -8.51
C LYS A 135 -15.55 1.73 -8.21
N THR A 136 -16.09 2.32 -7.16
CA THR A 136 -15.73 3.64 -6.68
C THR A 136 -15.27 3.56 -5.23
N VAL A 137 -14.78 4.67 -4.68
CA VAL A 137 -14.40 4.76 -3.26
C VAL A 137 -15.54 4.44 -2.28
N ASN A 138 -16.80 4.51 -2.73
CA ASN A 138 -17.98 4.17 -1.93
C ASN A 138 -18.22 2.65 -1.84
N ASP A 139 -17.69 1.88 -2.80
CA ASP A 139 -17.69 0.42 -2.74
C ASP A 139 -16.58 -0.14 -1.83
N LEU A 140 -15.65 0.71 -1.39
CA LEU A 140 -14.53 0.33 -0.54
C LEU A 140 -14.84 0.63 0.93
N VAL A 141 -14.49 -0.29 1.82
CA VAL A 141 -14.57 0.00 3.25
C VAL A 141 -13.51 1.04 3.64
N SER A 142 -13.92 2.10 4.32
CA SER A 142 -12.97 3.06 4.88
C SER A 142 -12.32 2.49 6.13
N LEU A 143 -11.00 2.43 6.14
CA LEU A 143 -10.15 2.15 7.29
C LEU A 143 -9.44 3.44 7.73
N PRO A 144 -8.89 3.54 8.96
CA PRO A 144 -8.97 2.57 10.05
C PRO A 144 -10.40 2.35 10.55
N PHE A 145 -10.70 1.15 11.06
CA PHE A 145 -12.05 0.73 11.43
C PHE A 145 -12.73 1.66 12.47
N LYS A 146 -11.96 2.37 13.30
CA LYS A 146 -12.46 3.35 14.29
C LYS A 146 -13.16 4.56 13.64
N GLN A 147 -12.79 4.90 12.41
CA GLN A 147 -13.38 5.99 11.65
C GLN A 147 -14.59 5.55 10.83
N ASN A 148 -14.95 4.25 10.86
CA ASN A 148 -16.02 3.69 10.07
C ASN A 148 -17.25 3.39 10.92
N ASN A 149 -18.41 3.97 10.59
CA ASN A 149 -19.64 3.79 11.37
C ASN A 149 -20.10 2.33 11.49
N ALA A 150 -19.86 1.49 10.48
CA ALA A 150 -20.21 0.07 10.51
C ALA A 150 -19.24 -0.76 11.35
N LEU A 151 -17.99 -0.32 11.51
CA LEU A 151 -16.93 -1.09 12.17
C LEU A 151 -16.56 -0.57 13.56
N LYS A 152 -16.76 0.72 13.86
CA LYS A 152 -16.26 1.39 15.08
C LYS A 152 -16.77 0.80 16.38
N ASN A 153 -17.97 0.22 16.35
CA ASN A 153 -18.62 -0.38 17.53
C ASN A 153 -18.33 -1.89 17.67
N LEU A 154 -17.60 -2.49 16.72
CA LEU A 154 -17.25 -3.90 16.79
C LEU A 154 -16.07 -4.09 17.75
N THR A 155 -16.31 -4.85 18.82
CA THR A 155 -15.35 -5.04 19.91
C THR A 155 -14.28 -6.08 19.58
N SER A 156 -14.55 -7.03 18.67
CA SER A 156 -13.58 -8.06 18.27
C SER A 156 -13.06 -7.86 16.84
N ARG A 157 -11.76 -8.13 16.63
CA ARG A 157 -11.12 -8.07 15.30
C ARG A 157 -11.75 -9.04 14.32
N LYS A 158 -12.10 -10.24 14.80
CA LYS A 158 -12.82 -11.26 14.03
C LYS A 158 -14.13 -10.72 13.45
N ALA A 159 -14.93 -10.00 14.24
CA ALA A 159 -16.17 -9.41 13.75
C ALA A 159 -15.90 -8.35 12.67
N VAL A 160 -14.89 -7.49 12.85
CA VAL A 160 -14.48 -6.51 11.83
C VAL A 160 -14.13 -7.21 10.51
N LEU A 161 -13.29 -8.24 10.56
CA LEU A 161 -12.90 -9.02 9.38
C LEU A 161 -14.09 -9.69 8.71
N GLN A 162 -14.99 -10.29 9.51
CA GLN A 162 -16.23 -10.89 9.00
C GLN A 162 -17.14 -9.86 8.32
N THR A 163 -17.21 -8.63 8.84
CA THR A 163 -17.99 -7.55 8.19
C THR A 163 -17.36 -7.12 6.87
N ILE A 164 -16.04 -6.99 6.79
CA ILE A 164 -15.35 -6.61 5.54
C ILE A 164 -15.49 -7.71 4.47
N ALA A 165 -15.38 -8.98 4.90
CA ALA A 165 -15.45 -10.15 4.02
C ALA A 165 -16.88 -10.62 3.72
N LYS A 166 -17.90 -9.91 4.19
CA LYS A 166 -19.30 -10.32 4.06
C LYS A 166 -19.74 -10.31 2.60
N GLY A 167 -20.45 -11.36 2.21
CA GLY A 167 -21.09 -11.45 0.91
C GLY A 167 -22.35 -12.31 0.95
N ALA A 168 -23.12 -12.24 -0.14
CA ALA A 168 -24.34 -13.02 -0.35
C ALA A 168 -24.26 -13.73 -1.69
N TYR A 169 -24.76 -14.97 -1.74
CA TYR A 169 -24.84 -15.71 -3.00
C TYR A 169 -25.88 -15.05 -3.92
N ASN A 170 -25.51 -14.82 -5.17
CA ASN A 170 -26.38 -14.25 -6.18
C ASN A 170 -26.78 -15.32 -7.20
N ASP A 171 -28.06 -15.69 -7.22
CA ASP A 171 -28.56 -16.77 -8.09
C ASP A 171 -28.45 -16.47 -9.59
N THR A 172 -28.46 -15.20 -9.99
CA THR A 172 -28.35 -14.78 -11.39
C THR A 172 -26.92 -14.81 -11.89
N LYS A 173 -25.96 -14.46 -11.03
CA LYS A 173 -24.52 -14.49 -11.33
C LYS A 173 -23.86 -15.83 -10.98
N LYS A 174 -24.57 -16.71 -10.26
CA LYS A 174 -24.11 -18.03 -9.78
C LYS A 174 -22.83 -17.99 -8.95
N ARG A 175 -22.69 -16.95 -8.13
CA ARG A 175 -21.48 -16.69 -7.32
C ARG A 175 -21.78 -15.74 -6.16
N TYR A 176 -20.84 -15.60 -5.22
CA TYR A 176 -21.00 -14.62 -4.15
C TYR A 176 -20.71 -13.20 -4.66
N VAL A 177 -21.49 -12.25 -4.14
CA VAL A 177 -21.29 -10.81 -4.30
C VAL A 177 -21.06 -10.23 -2.93
N TYR A 178 -19.98 -9.47 -2.79
CA TYR A 178 -19.49 -8.98 -1.50
C TYR A 178 -20.01 -7.56 -1.24
N ASP A 179 -20.27 -7.26 0.03
CA ASP A 179 -20.77 -5.95 0.47
C ASP A 179 -19.73 -4.84 0.20
N TYR A 180 -18.44 -5.20 0.29
CA TYR A 180 -17.32 -4.33 -0.04
C TYR A 180 -16.48 -4.92 -1.17
N ALA A 181 -16.09 -4.06 -2.11
CA ALA A 181 -15.20 -4.41 -3.22
C ALA A 181 -13.71 -4.23 -2.88
N GLY A 182 -13.37 -4.05 -1.60
CA GLY A 182 -12.02 -3.74 -1.14
C GLY A 182 -12.01 -2.79 0.05
N TRP A 183 -10.87 -2.17 0.31
CA TRP A 183 -10.67 -1.19 1.37
C TRP A 183 -9.81 -0.02 0.91
N ARG A 184 -9.96 1.11 1.61
CA ARG A 184 -9.08 2.28 1.47
C ARG A 184 -8.59 2.73 2.84
N TYR A 185 -7.34 3.18 2.91
CA TYR A 185 -6.72 3.70 4.12
C TYR A 185 -6.15 5.09 3.85
N PRO A 186 -6.57 6.14 4.58
CA PRO A 186 -6.08 7.50 4.41
C PRO A 186 -4.63 7.58 4.86
N LEU A 187 -3.79 8.19 4.03
CA LEU A 187 -2.43 8.53 4.37
C LEU A 187 -2.46 9.85 5.14
N THR A 188 -2.78 9.75 6.43
CA THR A 188 -2.78 10.87 7.39
C THR A 188 -2.02 10.54 8.66
N TYR A 189 -1.28 9.44 8.62
CA TYR A 189 -0.44 8.98 9.71
C TYR A 189 1.01 8.98 9.25
N PHE A 190 1.89 9.48 10.11
CA PHE A 190 3.32 9.50 9.89
C PHE A 190 4.03 9.63 11.23
N ASP A 191 5.12 8.90 11.43
CA ASP A 191 5.99 8.96 12.59
C ASP A 191 5.27 8.77 13.95
N GLY A 192 4.23 7.93 13.96
CA GLY A 192 3.44 7.67 15.17
C GLY A 192 2.41 8.75 15.52
N TYR A 193 2.21 9.71 14.62
CA TYR A 193 1.18 10.73 14.74
C TYR A 193 0.05 10.53 13.72
N SER A 194 -1.14 11.02 14.04
CA SER A 194 -2.29 11.13 13.14
C SER A 194 -2.61 12.58 12.82
N GLY A 195 -3.27 12.81 11.70
CA GLY A 195 -3.64 14.16 11.25
C GLY A 195 -2.50 14.87 10.53
N VAL A 196 -1.54 14.10 9.99
CA VAL A 196 -0.44 14.62 9.19
C VAL A 196 -0.92 14.84 7.76
N GLU A 197 -0.79 16.06 7.27
CA GLU A 197 -1.20 16.47 5.93
C GLU A 197 -0.14 16.12 4.88
N GLY A 198 -0.56 16.05 3.62
CA GLY A 198 0.37 15.91 2.49
C GLY A 198 1.13 14.58 2.43
N VAL A 199 0.89 13.63 3.33
CA VAL A 199 1.51 12.30 3.28
C VAL A 199 1.11 11.63 1.96
N LYS A 200 2.08 11.00 1.30
CA LYS A 200 1.90 10.39 -0.02
C LYS A 200 2.65 9.09 -0.13
N SER A 201 2.12 8.13 -0.89
CA SER A 201 2.85 6.91 -1.16
C SER A 201 3.93 7.15 -2.22
N VAL A 202 5.07 6.48 -2.05
CA VAL A 202 6.22 6.54 -2.96
C VAL A 202 6.86 5.16 -3.06
N GLY A 203 7.24 4.73 -4.25
CA GLY A 203 7.86 3.42 -4.45
C GLY A 203 6.85 2.27 -4.49
N GLU A 204 7.22 1.20 -5.19
CA GLU A 204 6.37 0.04 -5.37
C GLU A 204 6.13 -0.68 -4.01
N PRO A 205 4.87 -0.95 -3.63
CA PRO A 205 4.58 -1.77 -2.47
C PRO A 205 5.02 -3.23 -2.65
N LEU A 206 5.12 -3.97 -1.55
CA LEU A 206 5.36 -5.41 -1.56
C LEU A 206 4.28 -6.15 -0.77
N ALA A 207 3.59 -7.09 -1.42
CA ALA A 207 2.76 -8.06 -0.74
C ALA A 207 3.59 -9.32 -0.44
N TYR A 208 3.78 -9.64 0.84
CA TYR A 208 4.55 -10.80 1.28
C TYR A 208 4.00 -11.35 2.59
N GLY A 209 3.80 -12.66 2.69
CA GLY A 209 3.47 -13.33 3.96
C GLY A 209 2.18 -12.80 4.62
N ASN A 210 1.11 -12.59 3.85
CA ASN A 210 -0.15 -11.97 4.29
C ASN A 210 0.02 -10.55 4.85
N ARG A 211 1.10 -9.87 4.50
CA ARG A 211 1.34 -8.46 4.82
C ARG A 211 1.59 -7.68 3.55
N LEU A 212 1.27 -6.40 3.62
CA LEU A 212 1.55 -5.41 2.59
C LEU A 212 2.46 -4.35 3.18
N PHE A 213 3.66 -4.25 2.63
CA PHE A 213 4.66 -3.25 2.99
C PHE A 213 4.55 -2.13 1.98
N THR A 214 4.13 -0.96 2.44
CA THR A 214 4.10 0.25 1.63
C THR A 214 5.14 1.23 2.14
N THR A 215 5.44 2.20 1.31
CA THR A 215 6.27 3.32 1.70
C THR A 215 5.49 4.59 1.51
N VAL A 216 5.59 5.46 2.51
CA VAL A 216 5.00 6.78 2.48
C VAL A 216 6.07 7.82 2.78
N TYR A 217 5.86 9.01 2.24
CA TYR A 217 6.69 10.19 2.43
C TYR A 217 5.84 11.31 3.00
N SER A 218 6.36 12.00 4.02
CA SER A 218 5.81 13.26 4.51
C SER A 218 6.76 14.41 4.20
N PRO A 219 6.30 15.48 3.54
CA PRO A 219 7.09 16.70 3.36
C PRO A 219 7.30 17.49 4.66
N GLU A 220 6.48 17.24 5.69
CA GLU A 220 6.55 17.93 7.00
C GLU A 220 7.56 17.31 7.97
N MET A 221 8.16 16.16 7.62
CA MET A 221 9.17 15.54 8.46
C MET A 221 10.49 16.30 8.38
N VAL A 222 11.05 16.67 9.53
CA VAL A 222 12.37 17.32 9.64
C VAL A 222 13.30 16.41 10.40
N TYR A 223 14.53 16.27 9.91
CA TYR A 223 15.58 15.55 10.62
C TYR A 223 16.76 16.43 11.03
N ASP A 224 16.98 17.56 10.36
CA ASP A 224 18.07 18.49 10.65
C ASP A 224 17.50 19.91 10.68
N GLN A 225 17.86 20.71 11.69
CA GLN A 225 17.55 22.13 11.73
C GLN A 225 18.66 22.94 11.06
N THR A 226 18.61 23.03 9.73
CA THR A 226 19.57 23.81 8.93
C THR A 226 18.98 25.15 8.49
N ASN A 227 19.83 26.17 8.28
CA ASN A 227 19.45 27.48 7.74
C ASN A 227 18.65 27.33 6.42
N ASN A 228 17.59 28.11 6.24
CA ASN A 228 16.69 28.07 5.08
C ASN A 228 17.34 28.35 3.72
N CYS A 229 18.51 28.99 3.69
CA CYS A 229 19.29 29.22 2.47
C CYS A 229 20.31 28.11 2.16
N SER A 230 20.34 27.02 2.94
CA SER A 230 21.26 25.90 2.71
C SER A 230 20.59 24.79 1.88
N ALA A 231 21.38 24.10 1.04
CA ALA A 231 20.90 22.92 0.35
C ALA A 231 20.53 21.84 1.38
N ARG A 232 19.27 21.42 1.40
CA ARG A 232 18.75 20.45 2.37
C ARG A 232 17.88 19.38 1.71
N VAL A 233 17.87 18.20 2.32
CA VAL A 233 16.86 17.18 2.02
C VAL A 233 15.63 17.49 2.86
N VAL A 234 14.48 17.69 2.22
CA VAL A 234 13.22 17.98 2.89
C VAL A 234 12.41 16.70 3.04
N GLY A 235 11.69 16.59 4.15
CA GLY A 235 10.78 15.49 4.42
C GLY A 235 11.49 14.20 4.81
N GLY A 236 10.68 13.15 4.88
CA GLY A 236 11.09 11.85 5.36
C GLY A 236 10.18 10.75 4.86
N SER A 237 10.70 9.54 4.83
CA SER A 237 9.94 8.34 4.51
C SER A 237 9.82 7.39 5.69
N GLU A 238 8.72 6.66 5.72
CA GLU A 238 8.51 5.50 6.58
C GLU A 238 7.88 4.36 5.78
N ARG A 239 7.99 3.14 6.32
CA ARG A 239 7.29 1.96 5.83
C ARG A 239 6.05 1.77 6.67
N GLN A 240 4.89 1.65 6.04
CA GLN A 240 3.66 1.28 6.72
C GLN A 240 3.29 -0.15 6.36
N VAL A 241 2.84 -0.92 7.34
CA VAL A 241 2.57 -2.35 7.17
C VAL A 241 1.10 -2.63 7.44
N TYR A 242 0.44 -3.26 6.47
CA TYR A 242 -0.97 -3.62 6.52
C TYR A 242 -1.14 -5.12 6.45
N CYS A 243 -2.18 -5.66 7.08
CA CYS A 243 -2.48 -7.09 6.99
C CYS A 243 -3.38 -7.37 5.79
N MET A 244 -2.99 -8.36 4.98
CA MET A 244 -3.72 -8.77 3.79
C MET A 244 -4.64 -9.96 4.09
N PRO A 245 -5.76 -10.11 3.38
CA PRO A 245 -6.24 -9.23 2.30
C PRO A 245 -7.07 -8.04 2.77
N TYR A 246 -7.55 -8.02 4.02
CA TYR A 246 -8.62 -7.11 4.46
C TYR A 246 -8.16 -5.76 5.04
N GLY A 247 -6.86 -5.48 5.05
CA GLY A 247 -6.28 -4.23 5.55
C GLY A 247 -6.26 -4.12 7.08
N VAL A 248 -6.83 -5.12 7.79
CA VAL A 248 -6.95 -5.16 9.24
C VAL A 248 -6.25 -6.39 9.79
N CYS A 249 -5.38 -6.20 10.77
CA CYS A 249 -4.72 -7.28 11.51
C CYS A 249 -5.67 -7.89 12.55
N ASP A 250 -5.55 -9.20 12.75
CA ASP A 250 -6.31 -9.96 13.74
C ASP A 250 -5.78 -9.79 15.17
N ASP A 251 -4.55 -9.30 15.31
CA ASP A 251 -3.91 -8.97 16.59
C ASP A 251 -4.70 -7.92 17.37
N ILE A 252 -5.00 -8.23 18.64
CA ILE A 252 -5.72 -7.34 19.55
C ILE A 252 -4.87 -6.13 19.98
N GLU A 253 -3.54 -6.21 19.85
CA GLU A 253 -2.62 -5.09 20.10
C GLU A 253 -2.61 -4.08 18.95
N SER A 254 -3.16 -4.45 17.78
CA SER A 254 -3.31 -3.55 16.63
C SER A 254 -4.46 -2.55 16.85
N LEU A 255 -4.16 -1.45 17.53
CA LEU A 255 -5.15 -0.46 17.94
C LEU A 255 -5.85 0.24 16.77
N ASP A 256 -5.20 0.40 15.62
CA ASP A 256 -5.77 1.01 14.41
C ASP A 256 -6.05 0.00 13.28
N GLY A 257 -5.68 -1.27 13.51
CA GLY A 257 -5.87 -2.37 12.56
C GLY A 257 -4.68 -2.56 11.63
N THR A 258 -3.64 -1.73 11.70
CA THR A 258 -2.41 -1.91 10.92
C THR A 258 -1.38 -2.73 11.69
N ALA A 259 -0.39 -3.28 10.99
CA ALA A 259 0.72 -4.01 11.60
C ALA A 259 1.83 -3.06 12.08
N GLY A 260 1.61 -1.74 12.01
CA GLY A 260 2.57 -0.73 12.45
C GLY A 260 3.33 -0.04 11.31
N TYR A 261 4.39 0.66 11.69
CA TYR A 261 5.29 1.35 10.77
C TYR A 261 6.76 1.23 11.19
N THR A 262 7.68 1.61 10.31
CA THR A 262 9.10 1.79 10.66
C THR A 262 9.71 2.92 9.85
N ARG A 263 10.55 3.77 10.45
CA ARG A 263 11.20 4.89 9.73
C ARG A 263 12.11 4.34 8.62
N ALA A 264 12.05 4.96 7.44
CA ALA A 264 12.93 4.66 6.31
C ALA A 264 14.07 5.67 6.16
N GLY A 265 13.91 6.90 6.68
CA GLY A 265 14.96 7.91 6.77
C GLY A 265 14.62 9.24 6.11
N LYS A 266 15.66 10.05 5.86
CA LYS A 266 15.58 11.41 5.29
C LYS A 266 15.19 11.35 3.80
N GLY A 267 14.30 12.26 3.40
CA GLY A 267 13.83 12.37 2.01
C GLY A 267 13.00 11.18 1.56
N ILE A 268 12.89 11.01 0.24
CA ILE A 268 12.17 9.91 -0.38
C ILE A 268 13.07 8.67 -0.37
N GLN A 269 12.67 7.66 0.40
CA GLN A 269 13.35 6.36 0.46
C GLN A 269 12.36 5.29 0.03
N GLU A 270 12.53 4.66 -1.14
CA GLU A 270 11.64 3.58 -1.62
C GLU A 270 11.93 2.23 -0.95
N LEU A 271 10.98 1.29 -1.01
CA LEU A 271 11.06 0.02 -0.30
C LEU A 271 12.33 -0.73 -0.70
N THR A 272 13.20 -1.01 0.27
CA THR A 272 14.48 -1.67 0.01
C THR A 272 14.64 -2.86 0.95
N LEU A 273 14.98 -4.02 0.38
CA LEU A 273 15.19 -5.26 1.11
C LEU A 273 16.66 -5.66 1.13
N GLY A 274 17.13 -6.06 2.30
CA GLY A 274 18.47 -6.60 2.53
C GLY A 274 18.42 -8.06 2.96
N ALA A 275 19.55 -8.76 2.81
CA ALA A 275 19.76 -10.03 3.50
C ALA A 275 19.92 -9.78 5.00
N TYR A 276 19.36 -10.65 5.83
CA TYR A 276 19.51 -10.58 7.29
C TYR A 276 20.98 -10.65 7.72
N SER A 277 21.75 -11.56 7.13
CA SER A 277 23.18 -11.71 7.38
C SER A 277 23.88 -12.39 6.21
N LYS A 278 25.22 -12.44 6.25
CA LYS A 278 26.03 -13.18 5.26
C LYS A 278 25.67 -14.67 5.19
N ASP A 279 25.22 -15.23 6.32
CA ASP A 279 24.94 -16.66 6.54
C ASP A 279 23.45 -16.98 6.35
N GLN A 280 22.53 -16.02 6.55
CA GLN A 280 21.08 -16.18 6.40
C GLN A 280 20.53 -15.31 5.25
N ARG A 281 20.92 -15.66 4.02
CA ARG A 281 20.51 -14.91 2.81
C ARG A 281 19.05 -15.15 2.38
N ASN A 282 18.41 -16.17 2.93
CA ASN A 282 17.01 -16.54 2.70
C ASN A 282 16.02 -15.81 3.61
N VAL A 283 16.54 -14.99 4.54
CA VAL A 283 15.73 -14.11 5.38
C VAL A 283 15.92 -12.69 4.85
N LYS A 284 14.80 -12.06 4.46
CA LYS A 284 14.79 -10.68 3.98
C LYS A 284 14.41 -9.74 5.12
N MET A 285 15.08 -8.59 5.16
CA MET A 285 14.82 -7.53 6.11
C MET A 285 14.56 -6.23 5.39
N LEU A 286 13.72 -5.39 5.98
CA LEU A 286 13.59 -3.99 5.58
C LEU A 286 14.88 -3.24 5.92
N ILE A 287 15.51 -2.62 4.93
CA ILE A 287 16.63 -1.71 5.14
C ILE A 287 16.08 -0.36 5.60
N GLY A 288 16.67 0.15 6.69
CA GLY A 288 16.31 1.43 7.28
C GLY A 288 17.46 1.99 8.13
N PRO A 289 17.27 3.17 8.73
CA PRO A 289 18.31 3.87 9.49
C PRO A 289 18.54 3.25 10.88
N GLN A 290 17.66 2.37 11.35
CA GLN A 290 17.78 1.73 12.66
C GLN A 290 18.71 0.51 12.60
N SER A 291 19.54 0.34 13.62
CA SER A 291 20.36 -0.87 13.77
C SER A 291 19.49 -2.10 14.02
N LEU A 292 19.98 -3.30 13.66
CA LEU A 292 19.28 -4.55 13.97
C LEU A 292 19.02 -4.72 15.48
N ALA A 293 19.94 -4.24 16.32
CA ALA A 293 19.80 -4.30 17.78
C ALA A 293 18.65 -3.42 18.29
N ASP A 294 18.44 -2.24 17.68
CA ASP A 294 17.30 -1.36 17.99
C ASP A 294 16.01 -1.93 17.44
N GLN A 295 16.08 -2.50 16.23
CA GLN A 295 14.97 -3.20 15.63
C GLN A 295 14.59 -4.48 16.35
N VAL A 296 15.32 -5.05 17.32
CA VAL A 296 14.90 -6.27 18.04
C VAL A 296 14.22 -5.94 19.37
N LYS A 297 14.50 -4.77 19.95
CA LYS A 297 13.94 -4.38 21.26
C LYS A 297 12.57 -3.75 21.08
N ILE A 298 11.50 -4.46 21.45
CA ILE A 298 10.11 -3.98 21.42
C ILE A 298 9.94 -2.63 22.17
N ALA A 299 10.74 -2.38 23.21
CA ALA A 299 10.75 -1.08 23.89
C ALA A 299 11.34 0.06 23.03
N ASN A 300 12.37 -0.18 22.21
CA ASN A 300 12.92 0.82 21.27
C ASN A 300 12.02 1.05 20.04
N ARG A 301 11.10 0.10 19.84
CA ARG A 301 10.06 0.05 18.83
C ARG A 301 8.77 0.77 19.25
N ASN A 302 8.39 0.67 20.53
CA ASN A 302 7.08 1.13 21.03
C ASN A 302 7.13 2.25 22.07
N ASN A 303 8.31 2.66 22.58
CA ASN A 303 8.31 3.71 23.60
C ASN A 303 8.14 5.10 23.01
N ASN A 304 6.94 5.62 23.26
CA ASN A 304 6.58 7.04 23.39
C ASN A 304 7.59 7.80 24.28
N ASN A 305 8.80 8.11 23.75
CA ASN A 305 9.85 8.96 24.34
C ASN A 305 10.73 8.43 25.50
N VAL A 306 10.93 7.13 25.71
CA VAL A 306 11.83 6.69 26.82
C VAL A 306 12.65 5.41 26.58
N GLY A 307 12.97 5.09 25.33
CA GLY A 307 13.95 4.05 24.99
C GLY A 307 15.30 4.66 24.63
N SER A 308 16.39 4.16 25.22
CA SER A 308 17.77 4.65 25.05
C SER A 308 18.28 4.63 23.60
N GLY A 309 17.50 4.12 22.63
CA GLY A 309 17.82 4.07 21.20
C GLY A 309 16.72 4.61 20.28
N GLY A 310 15.71 5.30 20.83
CA GLY A 310 14.75 6.06 20.02
C GLY A 310 15.43 7.32 19.48
N LEU A 311 15.43 7.51 18.16
CA LEU A 311 15.97 8.72 17.51
C LEU A 311 15.20 10.02 17.89
N ASN A 312 14.19 9.94 18.76
CA ASN A 312 13.60 11.11 19.44
C ASN A 312 14.43 11.61 20.63
N GLN A 313 15.61 11.05 20.91
CA GLN A 313 16.51 11.59 21.93
C GLN A 313 17.37 12.77 21.47
N THR A 314 17.36 13.08 20.18
CA THR A 314 17.91 14.35 19.69
C THR A 314 16.75 15.28 19.43
N ASP A 315 16.73 16.47 20.03
CA ASP A 315 15.76 17.56 19.80
C ASP A 315 15.75 18.08 18.33
N GLU A 316 16.36 17.34 17.39
CA GLU A 316 16.68 17.74 16.02
C GLU A 316 15.76 17.10 14.98
N ALA A 317 15.15 15.94 15.26
CA ALA A 317 14.32 15.19 14.31
C ALA A 317 12.88 14.97 14.81
N GLY A 318 11.89 15.39 14.01
CA GLY A 318 10.47 15.24 14.30
C GLY A 318 9.60 15.89 13.21
N LEU A 319 8.28 15.68 13.30
CA LEU A 319 7.32 16.46 12.51
C LEU A 319 7.44 17.95 12.87
N GLN A 320 7.33 18.83 11.88
CA GLN A 320 7.38 20.31 12.04
C GLN A 320 6.30 20.92 12.98
N VAL A 321 5.54 20.08 13.68
CA VAL A 321 4.31 20.43 14.39
C VAL A 321 4.44 20.38 15.92
N THR A 322 5.62 20.12 16.49
CA THR A 322 5.69 19.93 17.95
C THR A 322 5.52 21.26 18.73
N ASN A 323 4.32 21.42 19.33
CA ASN A 323 3.94 22.31 20.42
C ASN A 323 4.05 23.82 20.20
N ASN A 324 3.21 24.43 19.35
CA ASN A 324 2.96 25.89 19.34
C ASN A 324 4.22 26.79 19.33
N THR A 325 5.37 26.17 19.01
CA THR A 325 6.68 26.78 18.99
C THR A 325 6.96 26.83 17.52
N ILE A 326 6.78 28.01 16.97
CA ILE A 326 7.11 28.30 15.59
C ILE A 326 8.53 27.82 15.37
N VAL A 327 8.71 26.69 14.68
CA VAL A 327 9.95 26.46 13.96
C VAL A 327 9.94 27.59 12.94
N ASN A 328 10.74 28.63 13.20
CA ASN A 328 10.90 29.78 12.33
C ASN A 328 11.60 29.32 11.03
N ASP A 329 10.92 28.51 10.21
CA ASP A 329 11.21 28.47 8.78
C ASP A 329 10.61 29.76 8.24
N GLY A 330 11.43 30.82 8.13
CA GLY A 330 11.06 32.19 7.73
C GLY A 330 10.40 32.33 6.35
N THR A 331 9.73 31.29 5.86
CA THR A 331 8.75 31.30 4.80
C THR A 331 7.36 31.60 5.37
N THR A 332 6.87 32.81 5.15
CA THR A 332 5.42 33.14 5.13
C THR A 332 4.74 32.54 3.89
N GLY A 333 5.10 31.30 3.55
CA GLY A 333 4.55 30.56 2.43
C GLY A 333 3.47 29.61 2.93
N SER A 334 2.27 29.71 2.35
CA SER A 334 1.08 28.93 2.67
C SER A 334 1.20 27.43 2.28
N GLY A 335 2.23 26.73 2.77
CA GLY A 335 2.24 25.28 2.84
C GLY A 335 1.47 24.89 4.10
N GLY A 336 0.39 24.11 3.96
CA GLY A 336 -0.42 23.64 5.08
C GLY A 336 0.48 23.14 6.19
N LYS A 337 0.41 23.78 7.35
CA LYS A 337 0.99 23.26 8.59
C LYS A 337 -0.12 22.40 9.15
N SER A 338 0.14 21.11 9.38
CA SER A 338 -0.83 20.28 10.09
C SER A 338 -1.07 20.90 11.47
N ASP A 339 -2.13 21.69 11.64
CA ASP A 339 -2.33 22.51 12.85
C ASP A 339 -2.78 21.67 14.06
N ASN A 340 -3.25 20.43 13.82
CA ASN A 340 -3.90 19.58 14.82
C ASN A 340 -3.43 18.11 14.76
N VAL A 341 -2.12 17.89 14.81
CA VAL A 341 -1.55 16.54 14.87
C VAL A 341 -1.74 15.94 16.26
N VAL A 342 -2.24 14.70 16.33
CA VAL A 342 -2.48 13.98 17.58
C VAL A 342 -1.49 12.83 17.70
N ALA A 343 -0.78 12.75 18.83
CA ALA A 343 0.05 11.60 19.16
C ALA A 343 -0.83 10.35 19.23
N THR A 344 -0.57 9.37 18.37
CA THR A 344 -1.32 8.13 18.39
C THR A 344 -0.63 7.19 19.37
N ASN A 345 -1.14 7.17 20.60
CA ASN A 345 -0.70 6.19 21.59
C ASN A 345 -0.98 4.77 21.03
N GLY A 346 0.00 4.17 20.35
CA GLY A 346 -0.03 2.77 19.92
C GLY A 346 -0.19 2.49 18.42
N LYS A 347 0.50 3.23 17.55
CA LYS A 347 1.08 2.56 16.37
C LYS A 347 2.39 1.91 16.79
N ALA A 348 2.33 0.68 17.29
CA ALA A 348 3.53 -0.11 17.55
C ALA A 348 4.35 -0.23 16.26
N THR A 349 5.68 -0.21 16.31
CA THR A 349 6.46 -0.42 15.08
C THR A 349 6.31 -1.87 14.63
N SER A 350 6.16 -2.08 13.33
CA SER A 350 6.05 -3.42 12.74
C SER A 350 7.35 -4.21 12.91
N ASP A 351 7.27 -5.53 13.09
CA ASP A 351 8.42 -6.41 12.91
C ASP A 351 9.09 -6.17 11.54
N SER A 352 10.41 -5.96 11.55
CA SER A 352 11.20 -5.72 10.33
C SER A 352 11.61 -7.00 9.59
N ASN A 353 11.32 -8.16 10.17
CA ASN A 353 11.65 -9.46 9.59
C ASN A 353 10.52 -9.90 8.66
N LEU A 354 10.83 -10.03 7.38
CA LEU A 354 9.86 -10.52 6.39
C LEU A 354 9.70 -12.04 6.46
N GLY A 355 10.51 -12.77 7.23
CA GLY A 355 10.44 -14.22 7.36
C GLY A 355 11.22 -14.95 6.26
N TYR A 356 10.99 -16.25 6.13
CA TYR A 356 11.70 -17.13 5.19
C TYR A 356 11.02 -17.15 3.83
N GLU A 357 11.78 -16.93 2.76
CA GLU A 357 11.30 -17.29 1.41
C GLU A 357 11.06 -18.81 1.37
N LYS A 358 9.80 -19.23 1.16
CA LYS A 358 9.45 -20.67 1.06
C LYS A 358 10.16 -21.36 -0.11
N TYR A 359 10.50 -20.59 -1.14
CA TYR A 359 11.16 -21.08 -2.34
C TYR A 359 12.41 -20.26 -2.60
N LYS A 360 13.56 -20.94 -2.64
CA LYS A 360 14.81 -20.37 -3.12
C LYS A 360 14.86 -20.57 -4.62
N PHE A 361 14.65 -19.52 -5.40
CA PHE A 361 15.03 -19.56 -6.82
C PHE A 361 16.55 -19.66 -6.89
N ILE A 362 17.04 -20.88 -7.11
CA ILE A 362 18.44 -21.11 -7.46
C ILE A 362 18.47 -20.99 -8.99
N PRO A 363 19.01 -19.90 -9.56
CA PRO A 363 19.16 -19.81 -10.99
C PRO A 363 20.08 -20.95 -11.43
N LYS A 364 19.53 -21.99 -12.07
CA LYS A 364 20.31 -23.17 -12.48
C LYS A 364 21.01 -22.99 -13.82
N ARG A 365 20.69 -21.98 -14.64
CA ARG A 365 21.45 -21.48 -15.80
C ARG A 365 20.72 -20.28 -16.42
N TRP A 366 21.49 -19.30 -16.91
CA TRP A 366 21.01 -18.11 -17.65
C TRP A 366 21.86 -17.93 -18.91
N TYR A 367 21.92 -18.94 -19.79
CA TYR A 367 22.31 -18.81 -21.20
C TYR A 367 22.25 -20.19 -21.89
N GLU A 368 22.13 -20.17 -23.21
CA GLU A 368 22.21 -21.31 -24.11
C GLU A 368 23.66 -21.79 -24.20
N LEU A 369 23.92 -23.05 -23.86
CA LEU A 369 25.21 -23.68 -24.12
C LEU A 369 25.17 -24.20 -25.56
N TYR A 370 25.95 -23.58 -26.45
CA TYR A 370 26.30 -24.23 -27.71
C TYR A 370 27.18 -25.44 -27.37
N GLU A 371 26.66 -26.65 -27.59
CA GLU A 371 27.49 -27.84 -27.67
C GLU A 371 28.26 -27.77 -29.00
N GLU A 372 29.55 -27.47 -28.94
CA GLU A 372 30.46 -27.86 -30.01
C GLU A 372 30.66 -29.37 -29.91
N GLU A 373 30.22 -30.08 -30.95
CA GLU A 373 30.56 -31.48 -31.21
C GLU A 373 32.08 -31.69 -31.06
N LYS A 374 32.47 -32.66 -30.22
CA LYS A 374 33.76 -33.34 -30.31
C LYS A 374 33.60 -34.83 -30.14
#